data_AF-A0A060C0S9-F1
#
_entry.id   AF-A0A060C0S9-F1
#
_cell.length_a   1.000
_cell.length_b   1.000
_cell.length_c   1.000
_cell.angle_alpha   90.00
_cell.angle_beta   90.00
_cell.angle_gamma   90.00
#
_symmetry.space_group_name_H-M   'P 1'
#
loop_
_entity.id
_entity.type
_entity.pdbx_description
1 polymer ?
#
loop_
_entity_poly.entity_id
_entity_poly.type
_entity_poly.pdbx_seq_one_letter_code
_entity_poly.pdbx_strand_id
1 'polypeptide(L)'
;MDLTKFMASADRAITTYAKTVGTKEVIHLLNFLSANSTSWRDMDGTMPEPRQVADIPLSFPVTGKVIKIWCATPDAHAGASQELAFVQKDGVVTLTLPSLKYWTMLVVEH
;
A
#
# COMPACT_ATOMS: atom_id res chain seq x y z
N MET A 1 -19.36 -14.06 9.03
CA MET A 1 -18.00 -13.50 8.85
C MET A 1 -18.00 -12.17 9.57
N ASP A 2 -17.29 -12.10 10.69
CA ASP A 2 -17.33 -10.94 11.60
C ASP A 2 -16.43 -9.82 11.07
N LEU A 3 -17.04 -8.66 10.80
CA LEU A 3 -16.40 -7.48 10.21
C LEU A 3 -15.63 -6.64 11.24
N THR A 4 -15.67 -6.98 12.53
CA THR A 4 -14.99 -6.23 13.60
C THR A 4 -13.47 -6.48 13.68
N LYS A 5 -12.89 -7.28 12.77
CA LYS A 5 -11.47 -7.66 12.81
C LYS A 5 -10.54 -6.93 11.86
N PHE A 6 -11.03 -5.97 11.06
CA PHE A 6 -10.13 -5.02 10.41
C PHE A 6 -9.78 -3.94 11.43
N MET A 7 -8.57 -4.09 11.97
CA MET A 7 -7.99 -3.32 13.06
C MET A 7 -8.29 -1.83 12.90
N ALA A 8 -8.64 -1.17 14.02
CA ALA A 8 -8.39 0.26 14.12
C ALA A 8 -6.95 0.48 13.68
N SER A 9 -6.74 1.19 12.57
CA SER A 9 -5.43 1.74 12.26
C SER A 9 -5.03 2.48 13.53
N ALA A 10 -3.94 2.07 14.19
CA ALA A 10 -3.32 2.94 15.16
C ALA A 10 -3.20 4.32 14.51
N ASP A 11 -3.44 5.41 15.24
CA ASP A 11 -3.55 6.78 14.69
C ASP A 11 -2.29 7.25 13.92
N ARG A 12 -1.26 6.39 13.81
CA ARG A 12 0.04 6.62 13.20
C ARG A 12 0.58 5.36 12.51
N ALA A 13 -0.14 4.82 11.53
CA ALA A 13 0.23 3.60 10.82
C ALA A 13 0.23 3.78 9.29
N ILE A 14 0.78 2.79 8.58
CA ILE A 14 0.48 2.61 7.16
C ILE A 14 -0.78 1.76 7.08
N THR A 15 -1.84 2.32 6.53
CA THR A 15 -3.11 1.60 6.31
C THR A 15 -3.05 0.88 4.98
N THR A 16 -3.38 -0.40 4.98
CA THR A 16 -3.41 -1.21 3.76
C THR A 16 -4.79 -1.79 3.52
N TYR A 17 -5.24 -1.78 2.27
CA TYR A 17 -6.46 -2.46 1.84
C TYR A 17 -6.23 -3.10 0.47
N ALA A 18 -6.75 -4.31 0.29
CA ALA A 18 -6.61 -5.08 -0.95
C ALA A 18 -7.99 -5.36 -1.58
N LYS A 19 -8.04 -5.36 -2.91
CA LYS A 19 -9.23 -5.70 -3.70
C LYS A 19 -8.84 -6.43 -4.97
N THR A 20 -9.65 -7.42 -5.35
CA THR A 20 -9.54 -8.07 -6.66
C THR A 20 -10.31 -7.27 -7.72
N VAL A 21 -9.66 -7.02 -8.86
CA VAL A 21 -10.23 -6.35 -10.03
C VAL A 21 -9.92 -7.19 -11.26
N GLY A 22 -10.93 -7.90 -11.77
CA GLY A 22 -10.73 -8.90 -12.83
C GLY A 22 -9.78 -10.00 -12.35
N THR A 23 -8.66 -10.20 -13.06
CA THR A 23 -7.61 -11.18 -12.72
C THR A 23 -6.47 -10.59 -11.88
N LYS A 24 -6.61 -9.34 -11.41
CA LYS A 24 -5.56 -8.63 -10.68
C LYS A 24 -5.94 -8.43 -9.23
N GLU A 25 -4.94 -8.47 -8.34
CA GLU A 25 -5.08 -7.99 -6.96
C GLU A 25 -4.46 -6.61 -6.86
N VAL A 26 -5.21 -5.66 -6.32
CA VAL A 26 -4.79 -4.26 -6.14
C VAL A 26 -4.70 -3.99 -4.65
N ILE A 27 -3.51 -3.62 -4.19
CA ILE A 27 -3.20 -3.32 -2.79
C ILE A 27 -2.89 -1.83 -2.68
N HIS A 28 -3.65 -1.13 -1.86
CA HIS A 28 -3.41 0.27 -1.54
C HIS A 28 -2.63 0.39 -0.25
N LEU A 29 -1.60 1.24 -0.24
CA LEU A 29 -0.85 1.64 0.95
C LEU A 29 -1.04 3.13 1.17
N LEU A 30 -1.65 3.52 2.29
CA LEU A 30 -1.87 4.92 2.67
C LEU A 30 -1.02 5.24 3.90
N ASN A 31 -0.27 6.34 3.83
CA ASN A 31 0.68 6.73 4.87
C ASN A 31 0.04 7.69 5.90
N PHE A 32 -0.37 7.15 7.05
CA PHE A 32 -0.83 7.95 8.18
C PHE A 32 0.23 8.05 9.30
N LEU A 33 1.49 7.70 9.05
CA LEU A 33 2.54 7.67 10.09
C LEU A 33 2.73 9.00 10.81
N SER A 34 2.49 10.11 10.10
CA SER A 34 2.61 11.46 10.67
C SER A 34 1.27 12.05 11.11
N ALA A 35 0.14 11.41 10.79
CA ALA A 35 -1.18 11.94 11.05
C ALA A 35 -1.35 12.25 12.56
N ASN A 36 -1.92 13.42 12.84
CA ASN A 36 -2.32 13.83 14.18
C ASN A 36 -3.79 13.52 14.48
N SER A 37 -4.55 13.11 13.45
CA SER A 37 -5.96 12.72 13.52
C SER A 37 -6.32 11.84 12.32
N THR A 38 -7.33 10.98 12.47
CA THR A 38 -7.97 10.25 11.36
C THR A 38 -9.19 10.98 10.78
N SER A 39 -9.52 12.17 11.32
CA SER A 39 -10.56 13.04 10.76
C SER A 39 -10.13 13.59 9.40
N TRP A 40 -10.66 13.01 8.34
CA TRP A 40 -10.32 13.36 6.95
C TRP A 40 -10.57 14.83 6.59
N ARG A 41 -11.45 15.51 7.34
CA ARG A 41 -11.82 16.89 7.04
C ARG A 41 -10.72 17.88 7.37
N ASP A 42 -9.88 17.58 8.37
CA ASP A 42 -8.85 18.49 8.91
C ASP A 42 -9.37 19.95 8.99
N MET A 43 -10.44 20.17 9.78
CA MET A 43 -11.14 21.46 9.83
C MET A 43 -10.22 22.63 10.20
N ASP A 44 -9.16 22.35 10.96
CA ASP A 44 -8.20 23.34 11.42
C ASP A 44 -6.98 23.47 10.49
N GLY A 45 -6.88 22.65 9.44
CA GLY A 45 -5.78 22.69 8.48
C GLY A 45 -4.41 22.37 9.10
N THR A 46 -4.39 21.50 10.10
CA THR A 46 -3.20 21.20 10.90
C THR A 46 -2.59 19.83 10.61
N MET A 47 -3.12 19.10 9.61
CA MET A 47 -2.56 17.81 9.22
C MET A 47 -1.09 17.99 8.81
N PRO A 48 -0.15 17.37 9.52
CA PRO A 48 1.26 17.46 9.16
C PRO A 48 1.50 16.73 7.85
N GLU A 49 2.47 17.23 7.08
CA GLU A 49 2.94 16.56 5.88
C GLU A 49 3.46 15.15 6.24
N PRO A 50 3.04 14.08 5.53
CA PRO A 50 3.55 12.74 5.78
C PRO A 50 5.05 12.66 5.58
N ARG A 51 5.77 12.05 6.52
CA ARG A 51 7.17 11.67 6.28
C ARG A 51 7.25 10.65 5.15
N GLN A 52 8.19 10.83 4.22
CA GLN A 52 8.47 9.82 3.20
C GLN A 52 9.16 8.62 3.85
N VAL A 53 8.75 7.42 3.45
CA VAL A 53 9.44 6.18 3.81
C VAL A 53 9.94 5.55 2.52
N ALA A 54 11.18 5.07 2.53
CA ALA A 54 11.82 4.45 1.38
C ALA A 54 12.16 2.98 1.68
N ASP A 55 12.40 2.21 0.62
CA ASP A 55 12.89 0.83 0.67
C ASP A 55 12.08 -0.07 1.62
N ILE A 56 10.75 -0.01 1.50
CA ILE A 56 9.83 -0.66 2.43
C ILE A 56 9.74 -2.14 2.08
N PRO A 57 10.18 -3.05 2.97
CA PRO A 57 10.02 -4.48 2.73
C PRO A 57 8.54 -4.85 2.88
N LEU A 58 7.97 -5.44 1.83
CA LEU A 58 6.60 -5.94 1.82
C LEU A 58 6.60 -7.47 1.73
N SER A 59 5.72 -8.09 2.51
CA SER A 59 5.48 -9.53 2.50
C SER A 59 3.99 -9.80 2.64
N PHE A 60 3.40 -10.53 1.70
CA PHE A 60 1.97 -10.82 1.74
C PHE A 60 1.65 -12.17 1.07
N PRO A 61 0.62 -12.89 1.57
CA PRO A 61 0.18 -14.14 0.96
C PRO A 61 -0.50 -13.85 -0.39
N VAL A 62 -0.33 -14.76 -1.33
CA VAL A 62 -0.99 -14.75 -2.64
C VAL A 62 -1.49 -16.15 -2.99
N THR A 63 -2.54 -16.23 -3.80
CA THR A 63 -3.04 -17.51 -4.34
C THR A 63 -2.73 -17.58 -5.82
N GLY A 64 -2.03 -18.62 -6.28
CA GLY A 64 -1.64 -18.76 -7.68
C GLY A 64 -0.24 -18.23 -7.97
N LYS A 65 0.19 -18.36 -9.23
CA LYS A 65 1.51 -17.92 -9.68
C LYS A 65 1.44 -16.44 -10.05
N VAL A 66 2.30 -15.62 -9.47
CA VAL A 66 2.42 -14.20 -9.86
C VAL A 66 3.30 -14.09 -11.09
N ILE A 67 2.83 -13.37 -12.10
CA ILE A 67 3.56 -13.12 -13.36
C ILE A 67 4.17 -11.72 -13.42
N LYS A 68 3.58 -10.75 -12.71
CA LYS A 68 4.06 -9.36 -12.70
C LYS A 68 3.58 -8.65 -11.44
N ILE A 69 4.46 -7.81 -10.87
CA ILE A 69 4.07 -6.84 -9.85
C ILE A 69 4.54 -5.46 -10.29
N TRP A 70 3.66 -4.47 -10.19
CA TRP A 70 4.00 -3.08 -10.47
C TRP A 70 3.32 -2.15 -9.49
N CYS A 71 3.92 -0.99 -9.25
CA CYS A 71 3.32 0.06 -8.44
C CYS A 71 3.09 1.34 -9.24
N ALA A 72 2.17 2.17 -8.76
CA ALA A 72 1.98 3.53 -9.25
C ALA A 72 1.59 4.41 -8.07
N THR A 73 2.07 5.65 -8.08
CA THR A 73 1.74 6.67 -7.09
C THR A 73 1.52 8.00 -7.78
N PRO A 74 0.51 8.78 -7.39
CA PRO A 74 0.39 10.17 -7.85
C PRO A 74 1.52 11.07 -7.32
N ASP A 75 2.22 10.64 -6.27
CA ASP A 75 3.23 11.42 -5.57
C ASP A 75 4.56 11.53 -6.34
N ALA A 76 4.75 10.68 -7.36
CA ALA A 76 5.97 10.62 -8.16
C ALA A 76 5.69 10.19 -9.60
N HIS A 77 6.61 10.50 -10.52
CA HIS A 77 6.57 10.05 -11.92
C HIS A 77 5.24 10.31 -12.65
N ALA A 78 4.49 11.34 -12.24
CA ALA A 78 3.18 11.69 -12.78
C ALA A 78 2.19 10.49 -12.81
N GLY A 79 2.30 9.55 -11.87
CA GLY A 79 1.43 8.36 -11.84
C GLY A 79 1.83 7.23 -12.78
N ALA A 80 2.99 7.30 -13.44
CA ALA A 80 3.47 6.23 -14.31
C ALA A 80 3.75 4.94 -13.51
N SER A 81 3.39 3.81 -14.10
CA SER A 81 3.62 2.49 -13.50
C SER A 81 5.10 2.12 -13.48
N GLN A 82 5.55 1.52 -12.38
CA GLN A 82 6.91 1.01 -12.20
C GLN A 82 6.85 -0.47 -11.86
N GLU A 83 7.55 -1.29 -12.64
CA GLU A 83 7.64 -2.72 -12.37
C GLU A 83 8.57 -2.99 -11.19
N LEU A 84 8.20 -3.95 -10.33
CA LEU A 84 8.95 -4.31 -9.14
C LEU A 84 9.43 -5.76 -9.24
N ALA A 85 10.71 -5.96 -8.93
CA ALA A 85 11.23 -7.30 -8.70
C ALA A 85 10.62 -7.89 -7.43
N PHE A 86 10.30 -9.18 -7.48
CA PHE A 86 9.73 -9.91 -6.35
C PHE A 86 10.24 -11.34 -6.29
N VAL A 87 10.14 -11.94 -5.10
CA VAL A 87 10.33 -13.37 -4.89
C VAL A 87 9.00 -13.95 -4.42
N GLN A 88 8.54 -15.00 -5.09
CA GLN A 88 7.40 -15.79 -4.64
C GLN A 88 7.88 -17.15 -4.15
N LYS A 89 7.61 -17.50 -2.88
CA LYS A 89 7.98 -18.77 -2.28
C LYS A 89 6.90 -19.21 -1.29
N ASP A 90 6.51 -20.48 -1.34
CA ASP A 90 5.55 -21.08 -0.40
C ASP A 90 4.23 -20.28 -0.24
N GLY A 91 3.71 -19.75 -1.35
CA GLY A 91 2.47 -18.95 -1.36
C GLY A 91 2.62 -17.51 -0.84
N VAL A 92 3.84 -17.04 -0.60
CA VAL A 92 4.13 -15.69 -0.12
C VAL A 92 4.96 -14.94 -1.15
N VAL A 93 4.57 -13.69 -1.43
CA VAL A 93 5.37 -12.73 -2.18
C VAL A 93 6.18 -11.87 -1.20
N THR A 94 7.44 -11.63 -1.54
CA THR A 94 8.31 -10.66 -0.89
C THR A 94 8.90 -9.71 -1.93
N LEU A 95 8.90 -8.42 -1.64
CA LEU A 95 9.44 -7.37 -2.51
C LEU A 95 9.82 -6.12 -1.72
N THR A 96 10.48 -5.17 -2.38
CA THR A 96 10.77 -3.84 -1.81
C THR A 96 9.97 -2.79 -2.56
N LEU A 97 9.16 -2.01 -1.84
CA LEU A 97 8.52 -0.81 -2.39
C LEU A 97 9.50 0.37 -2.29
N PRO A 98 9.87 1.04 -3.41
CA PRO A 98 10.92 2.06 -3.39
C PRO A 98 10.61 3.26 -2.49
N SER A 99 9.36 3.73 -2.49
CA SER A 99 8.95 4.86 -1.66
C SER A 99 7.45 4.90 -1.42
N LEU A 100 7.06 5.47 -0.28
CA LEU A 100 5.69 5.85 0.05
C LEU A 100 5.70 7.25 0.69
N LYS A 101 5.03 8.21 0.05
CA LYS A 101 4.81 9.56 0.60
C LYS A 101 3.39 9.69 1.14
N TYR A 102 2.36 9.73 0.29
CA TYR A 102 0.95 9.76 0.70
C TYR A 102 0.29 8.43 0.41
N TRP A 103 0.36 7.99 -0.86
CA TRP A 103 -0.38 6.84 -1.33
C TRP A 103 0.39 6.12 -2.44
N THR A 104 0.41 4.80 -2.36
CA THR A 104 0.89 3.97 -3.46
C THR A 104 -0.08 2.82 -3.69
N MET A 105 -0.36 2.57 -4.95
CA MET A 105 -1.07 1.39 -5.41
C MET A 105 -0.04 0.36 -5.88
N LEU A 106 -0.17 -0.86 -5.40
CA LEU A 106 0.57 -2.04 -5.85
C LEU A 106 -0.41 -2.97 -6.57
N VAL A 107 -0.03 -3.46 -7.74
CA VAL A 107 -0.87 -4.35 -8.56
C VAL A 107 -0.11 -5.65 -8.77
N VAL A 108 -0.80 -6.75 -8.48
CA VAL A 108 -0.31 -8.13 -8.62
C VAL A 108 -1.12 -8.79 -9.72
N GLU A 109 -0.43 -9.30 -10.73
CA GLU A 109 -1.01 -10.02 -11.85
C GLU A 109 -0.65 -11.50 -11.76
N HIS A 110 -1.63 -12.35 -12.07
CA HIS A 110 -1.55 -13.82 -12.04
C HIS A 110 -1.62 -14.41 -13.45
#